data_AF-A0A965G8F3-F1
#
_entry.id   AF-A0A965G8F3-F1
#
_cell.length_a   1.000
_cell.length_b   1.000
_cell.length_c   1.000
_cell.angle_alpha   90.00
_cell.angle_beta   90.00
_cell.angle_gamma   90.00
#
_symmetry.space_group_name_H-M   'P 1'
#
loop_
_entity.id
_entity.type
_entity.pdbx_description
1 polymer ?
#
loop_
_entity_poly.entity_id
_entity_poly.type
_entity_poly.pdbx_seq_one_letter_code
_entity_poly.pdbx_strand_id
1 'polypeptide(L)'
;MTSETAAAAGFSPAALGAELNREDGLMLYRDMVLGRRFEDKCAEMYYRGKMFGFVHLYNGQEAIATGVIKAMKAQHDWFCSTYR
;
A
#
# COMPACT_ATOMS: atom_id res chain seq x y z
N MET A 1 -23.92 17.47 31.63
CA MET A 1 -23.16 17.72 30.38
C MET A 1 -21.70 17.46 30.66
N THR A 2 -21.26 16.20 30.65
CA THR A 2 -19.85 15.83 30.70
C THR A 2 -19.46 15.45 29.28
N SER A 3 -18.86 16.40 28.57
CA SER A 3 -18.26 16.17 27.26
C SER A 3 -16.98 15.36 27.44
N GLU A 4 -17.08 14.05 27.20
CA GLU A 4 -15.93 13.16 27.11
C GLU A 4 -15.29 13.37 25.72
N THR A 5 -14.37 14.35 25.63
CA THR A 5 -13.48 14.47 24.48
C THR A 5 -12.43 13.37 24.60
N ALA A 6 -12.63 12.27 23.89
CA ALA A 6 -11.62 11.27 23.66
C ALA A 6 -10.35 11.96 23.11
N ALA A 7 -9.28 11.95 23.91
CA ALA A 7 -7.97 12.37 23.45
C ALA A 7 -7.59 11.48 22.27
N ALA A 8 -7.44 12.10 21.08
CA ALA A 8 -6.86 11.44 19.92
C ALA A 8 -5.47 10.93 20.35
N ALA A 9 -5.34 9.62 20.53
CA ALA A 9 -4.08 8.98 20.81
C ALA A 9 -3.13 9.35 19.67
N GLY A 10 -2.15 10.21 19.98
CA GLY A 10 -1.14 10.62 19.03
C GLY A 10 -0.39 9.38 18.55
N PHE A 11 -0.56 9.05 17.27
CA PHE A 11 0.25 8.05 16.62
C PHE A 11 1.70 8.55 16.61
N SER A 12 2.55 7.96 17.45
CA SER A 12 4.00 8.16 17.39
C SER A 12 4.60 7.08 16.49
N PRO A 13 5.10 7.43 15.29
CA PRO A 13 5.70 6.45 14.37
C PRO A 13 6.97 5.81 14.96
N ALA A 14 7.59 6.48 15.93
CA ALA A 14 8.83 6.04 16.57
C ALA A 14 8.64 4.84 17.51
N ALA A 15 7.41 4.55 17.95
CA ALA A 15 7.12 3.44 18.86
C ALA A 15 7.00 2.06 18.18
N LEU A 16 7.08 2.01 16.84
CA LEU A 16 6.81 0.79 16.03
C LEU A 16 8.06 -0.01 15.62
N GLY A 17 9.25 0.36 16.10
CA GLY A 17 10.41 -0.53 16.28
C GLY A 17 10.79 -1.50 15.15
N ALA A 18 10.52 -1.19 13.88
CA ALA A 18 11.02 -1.97 12.76
C ALA A 18 12.37 -1.39 12.33
N GLU A 19 13.47 -2.04 12.72
CA GLU A 19 14.79 -1.70 12.17
C GLU A 19 14.81 -2.06 10.68
N LEU A 20 14.65 -1.05 9.82
CA LEU A 20 14.78 -1.20 8.37
C LEU A 20 16.24 -0.98 7.98
N ASN A 21 16.88 -2.03 7.47
CA ASN A 21 18.17 -1.84 6.81
C ASN A 21 17.99 -1.19 5.43
N ARG A 22 19.09 -0.70 4.85
CA ARG A 22 19.07 0.02 3.57
C ARG A 22 18.54 -0.83 2.42
N GLU A 23 18.83 -2.13 2.41
CA GLU A 23 18.42 -3.03 1.33
C GLU A 23 16.92 -3.25 1.37
N ASP A 24 16.37 -3.49 2.55
CA ASP A 24 14.92 -3.61 2.78
C ASP A 24 14.20 -2.32 2.40
N GLY A 25 14.73 -1.16 2.82
CA GLY A 25 14.17 0.14 2.45
C GLY A 25 14.13 0.37 0.93
N LEU A 26 15.21 0.03 0.21
CA LEU A 26 15.26 0.15 -1.25
C LEU A 26 14.32 -0.84 -1.94
N MET A 27 14.19 -2.05 -1.42
CA MET A 27 13.28 -3.07 -1.93
C MET A 27 11.82 -2.62 -1.77
N LEU A 28 11.42 -2.17 -0.57
CA LEU A 28 10.08 -1.64 -0.32
C LEU A 28 9.77 -0.43 -1.20
N TYR A 29 10.71 0.51 -1.31
CA TYR A 29 10.56 1.68 -2.17
C TYR A 29 10.37 1.29 -3.63
N ARG A 30 11.19 0.36 -4.15
CA ARG A 30 11.10 -0.12 -5.53
C ARG A 30 9.73 -0.73 -5.82
N ASP A 31 9.21 -1.55 -4.91
CA ASP A 31 7.91 -2.20 -5.07
C ASP A 31 6.77 -1.17 -5.10
N MET A 32 6.78 -0.19 -4.18
CA MET A 32 5.78 0.87 -4.19
C MET A 32 5.84 1.74 -5.45
N VAL A 33 7.04 2.15 -5.88
CA VAL A 33 7.21 2.97 -7.09
C VAL A 33 6.81 2.20 -8.35
N LEU A 34 7.10 0.90 -8.40
CA LEU A 34 6.68 0.05 -9.49
C LEU A 34 5.16 -0.03 -9.57
N GLY A 35 4.48 -0.28 -8.45
CA GLY A 35 3.02 -0.30 -8.37
C GLY A 35 2.41 1.01 -8.86
N ARG A 36 2.88 2.15 -8.33
CA ARG A 36 2.45 3.49 -8.77
C ARG A 36 2.58 3.67 -10.29
N ARG A 37 3.75 3.39 -10.85
CA ARG A 37 4.02 3.58 -12.29
C ARG A 37 3.20 2.65 -13.16
N PHE A 38 2.98 1.41 -12.70
CA PHE A 38 2.13 0.45 -13.39
C PHE A 38 0.70 0.98 -13.50
N GLU A 39 0.16 1.50 -12.40
CA GLU A 39 -1.21 2.02 -12.38
C GLU A 39 -1.39 3.33 -13.15
N ASP A 40 -0.42 4.24 -13.07
CA ASP A 40 -0.41 5.43 -13.92
C ASP A 40 -0.46 5.04 -15.41
N LYS A 41 0.22 3.95 -15.77
CA LYS A 41 0.17 3.41 -17.14
C LYS A 41 -1.18 2.76 -17.47
N CYS A 42 -1.80 2.05 -16.52
CA CYS A 42 -3.16 1.53 -16.67
C CYS A 42 -4.16 2.67 -16.92
N ALA A 43 -4.05 3.78 -16.17
CA ALA A 43 -4.87 4.96 -16.38
C ALA A 43 -4.64 5.56 -17.78
N GLU A 44 -3.38 5.71 -18.23
CA GLU A 44 -3.07 6.17 -19.58
C GLU A 44 -3.71 5.26 -20.65
N MET A 45 -3.57 3.94 -20.52
CA MET A 45 -4.13 2.99 -21.47
C MET A 45 -5.65 3.02 -21.50
N TYR A 46 -6.29 3.23 -20.34
CA TYR A 46 -7.73 3.43 -20.24
C TYR A 46 -8.18 4.68 -21.00
N TYR A 47 -7.56 5.83 -20.76
CA TYR A 47 -7.89 7.09 -21.46
C TYR A 47 -7.61 7.03 -22.96
N ARG A 48 -6.66 6.20 -23.40
CA ARG A 48 -6.38 5.95 -24.82
C ARG A 48 -7.34 4.94 -25.46
N GLY A 49 -8.34 4.45 -24.73
CA GLY A 49 -9.31 3.47 -25.23
C GLY A 49 -8.72 2.09 -25.50
N LYS A 50 -7.60 1.75 -24.86
CA LYS A 50 -6.92 0.45 -25.00
C LYS A 50 -7.25 -0.54 -23.89
N MET A 51 -7.96 -0.10 -22.85
CA MET A 51 -8.54 -0.94 -21.80
C MET A 51 -10.02 -0.63 -21.69
N PHE A 52 -10.85 -1.66 -21.55
CA PHE A 52 -12.31 -1.55 -21.56
C PHE A 52 -12.90 -2.00 -20.22
N GLY A 53 -14.10 -1.51 -19.91
CA GLY A 53 -14.79 -1.80 -18.65
C GLY A 53 -14.41 -0.81 -17.54
N PHE A 54 -14.25 -1.31 -16.31
CA PHE A 54 -13.89 -0.52 -15.14
C PHE A 54 -12.44 -0.75 -14.74
N VAL A 55 -11.75 0.33 -14.40
CA VAL A 55 -10.37 0.30 -13.89
C VAL A 55 -10.38 0.84 -12.47
N HIS A 56 -9.94 0.02 -11.52
CA HIS A 56 -9.79 0.39 -10.12
C HIS A 56 -8.31 0.51 -9.81
N LEU A 57 -7.87 1.70 -9.46
CA LEU A 57 -6.44 1.99 -9.22
C LEU A 57 -6.17 2.04 -7.70
N TYR A 58 -5.08 1.44 -7.26
CA TYR A 58 -4.54 1.44 -5.90
C TYR A 58 -3.58 2.62 -5.61
N ASN A 59 -3.51 3.63 -6.49
CA ASN A 59 -2.69 4.84 -6.31
C ASN A 59 -2.91 5.45 -4.91
N GLY A 60 -1.83 5.62 -4.16
CA GLY A 60 -1.83 6.16 -2.79
C GLY A 60 -1.99 5.12 -1.69
N GLN A 61 -2.20 3.84 -2.03
CA GLN A 61 -2.33 2.73 -1.09
C GLN A 61 -1.15 1.75 -1.19
N GLU A 62 -0.08 2.07 -1.94
CA GLU A 62 1.00 1.14 -2.29
C GLU A 62 1.67 0.50 -1.06
N ALA A 63 1.83 1.29 0.00
CA ALA A 63 2.43 0.82 1.24
C ALA A 63 1.65 -0.33 1.90
N ILE A 64 0.33 -0.43 1.67
CA ILE A 64 -0.51 -1.49 2.22
C ILE A 64 -0.14 -2.82 1.56
N ALA A 65 -0.21 -2.89 0.23
CA ALA A 65 0.09 -4.11 -0.51
C ALA A 65 1.56 -4.52 -0.32
N THR A 66 2.50 -3.59 -0.48
CA THR A 66 3.92 -3.87 -0.28
C THR A 66 4.21 -4.30 1.15
N GLY A 67 3.73 -3.58 2.16
CA GLY A 67 3.98 -3.89 3.57
C GLY A 67 3.40 -5.25 3.98
N VAL A 68 2.13 -5.53 3.64
CA VAL A 68 1.47 -6.79 3.98
C VAL A 68 2.20 -7.97 3.34
N ILE A 69 2.46 -7.92 2.03
CA ILE A 69 3.10 -9.03 1.32
C ILE A 69 4.52 -9.31 1.84
N LYS A 70 5.28 -8.28 2.25
CA LYS A 70 6.63 -8.46 2.80
C LYS A 70 6.65 -8.93 4.24
N ALA A 71 5.57 -8.69 4.99
CA ALA A 71 5.41 -9.20 6.35
C ALA A 71 4.92 -10.66 6.38
N MET A 72 4.34 -11.16 5.29
CA MET A 72 3.81 -12.52 5.20
C MET A 72 4.90 -13.58 5.09
N LYS A 73 4.65 -14.73 5.71
CA LYS A 73 5.40 -15.98 5.53
C LYS A 73 4.84 -16.73 4.33
N ALA A 74 5.51 -16.61 3.18
CA ALA A 74 5.03 -17.10 1.88
C ALA A 74 4.58 -18.58 1.83
N GLN A 75 5.09 -19.45 2.72
CA GLN A 75 4.73 -20.87 2.75
C GLN A 75 3.54 -21.19 3.67
N HIS A 76 3.08 -20.23 4.48
CA HIS A 76 2.10 -20.48 5.54
C HIS A 76 0.91 -19.52 5.50
N ASP A 77 1.13 -18.30 5.00
CA ASP A 77 0.12 -17.26 5.01
C ASP A 77 -0.58 -17.17 3.64
N TRP A 78 -1.89 -16.97 3.68
CA TRP A 78 -2.75 -16.80 2.50
C TRP A 78 -3.23 -15.35 2.42
N PHE A 79 -3.33 -14.81 1.21
CA PHE A 79 -3.92 -13.49 0.98
C PHE A 79 -5.09 -13.59 -0.01
N CYS A 80 -6.08 -12.73 0.19
CA CYS A 80 -7.19 -12.52 -0.73
C CYS A 80 -7.34 -11.00 -0.90
N SER A 81 -7.45 -10.55 -2.16
CA SER A 81 -7.69 -9.15 -2.50
C SER A 81 -9.10 -8.96 -3.01
N THR A 82 -9.51 -7.70 -3.12
CA THR A 82 -10.76 -7.35 -3.80
C THR A 82 -10.45 -6.92 -5.24
N TYR A 83 -11.33 -6.10 -5.83
CA TYR A 83 -11.18 -5.58 -7.19
C TYR A 83 -10.15 -4.44 -7.31
N ARG A 84 -9.46 -4.09 -6.22
CA ARG A 84 -8.43 -3.05 -6.16
C ARG A 84 -7.17 -3.63 -5.56
#